data_AF-A0A9X5IAN7-F1
#
_entry.id   AF-A0A9X5IAN7-F1
#
_cell.length_a   1.000
_cell.length_b   1.000
_cell.length_c   1.000
_cell.angle_alpha   90.00
_cell.angle_beta   90.00
_cell.angle_gamma   90.00
#
_symmetry.space_group_name_H-M   'P 1'
#
loop_
_entity.id
_entity.type
_entity.pdbx_description
1 polymer ?
#
loop_
_entity_poly.entity_id
_entity_poly.type
_entity_poly.pdbx_seq_one_letter_code
_entity_poly.pdbx_strand_id
1 'polypeptide(L)' 'MKQERYNDLMWRGIGELTQDEIAEGWHWCRDWDGLLVGPGMFETCACQCEGVRK' A
#
# COMPACT_ATOMS: atom_id res chain seq x y z
N MET A 1 6.88 4.92 -4.06
CA MET A 1 6.47 4.05 -5.19
C MET A 1 6.17 4.86 -6.47
N LYS A 2 6.57 4.33 -7.64
CA LYS A 2 6.24 4.89 -8.97
C LYS A 2 4.87 4.37 -9.46
N GLN A 3 4.19 5.13 -10.31
CA GLN A 3 2.84 4.79 -10.83
C GLN A 3 2.80 3.43 -11.55
N GLU A 4 3.81 3.10 -12.34
CA GLU A 4 3.89 1.81 -13.05
C GLU A 4 3.96 0.64 -12.07
N ARG A 5 4.86 0.72 -11.08
CA ARG A 5 5.00 -0.28 -10.02
C ARG A 5 3.70 -0.47 -9.22
N TYR A 6 3.00 0.62 -8.93
CA TYR A 6 1.68 0.57 -8.30
C TYR A 6 0.66 -0.20 -9.16
N ASN A 7 0.63 0.02 -10.47
CA ASN A 7 -0.26 -0.71 -11.38
C ASN A 7 0.11 -2.19 -11.49
N ASP A 8 1.41 -2.51 -11.52
CA ASP A 8 1.87 -3.91 -11.54
C ASP A 8 1.41 -4.67 -10.29
N LEU A 9 1.54 -4.06 -9.11
CA LEU A 9 1.08 -4.67 -7.86
C LEU A 9 -0.47 -4.69 -7.77
N MET A 10 -1.12 -3.53 -7.91
CA MET A 10 -2.57 -3.35 -7.67
C MET A 10 -3.45 -4.05 -8.71
N TRP A 11 -3.14 -3.90 -9.99
CA TRP A 11 -4.03 -4.34 -11.07
C TRP A 11 -3.58 -5.59 -11.78
N ARG A 12 -2.27 -5.77 -11.93
CA ARG A 12 -1.72 -6.94 -12.61
C ARG A 12 -1.39 -8.09 -11.65
N GLY A 13 -1.31 -7.81 -10.35
CA GLY A 13 -0.91 -8.80 -9.35
C GLY A 13 0.50 -9.34 -9.56
N ILE A 14 1.39 -8.53 -10.15
CA ILE A 14 2.74 -8.93 -10.50
C ILE A 14 3.69 -8.58 -9.36
N GLY A 15 4.10 -9.63 -8.64
CA GLY A 15 5.06 -9.55 -7.55
C GLY A 15 4.46 -9.11 -6.23
N GLU A 16 5.32 -8.96 -5.23
CA GLU A 16 4.96 -8.59 -3.87
C GLU A 16 5.64 -7.28 -3.49
N LEU A 17 5.13 -6.64 -2.44
CA LEU A 17 5.79 -5.49 -1.83
C LEU A 17 7.16 -5.90 -1.29
N THR A 18 8.17 -5.13 -1.66
CA THR A 18 9.52 -5.28 -1.10
C THR A 18 9.58 -4.74 0.34
N GLN A 19 10.60 -5.13 1.10
CA GLN A 19 10.76 -4.63 2.47
C GLN A 19 10.96 -3.11 2.52
N ASP A 20 11.64 -2.52 1.54
CA ASP A 20 11.76 -1.06 1.41
C ASP A 20 10.39 -0.41 1.20
N GLU A 21 9.56 -0.93 0.29
CA GLU A 21 8.21 -0.39 0.04
C GLU A 21 7.34 -0.48 1.31
N ILE A 22 7.44 -1.58 2.05
CA ILE A 22 6.74 -1.75 3.34
C ILE A 22 7.28 -0.75 4.38
N ALA A 23 8.60 -0.56 4.45
CA ALA A 23 9.24 0.37 5.38
C ALA A 23 8.90 1.84 5.06
N GLU A 24 8.69 2.17 3.78
CA GLU A 24 8.15 3.46 3.33
C GLU A 24 6.67 3.65 3.74
N GLY A 25 5.97 2.60 4.16
CA GLY A 25 4.58 2.63 4.64
C GLY A 25 3.55 2.08 3.65
N TRP A 26 3.99 1.44 2.55
CA TRP A 26 3.07 0.78 1.62
C TRP A 26 2.59 -0.55 2.16
N HIS A 27 1.29 -0.80 2.02
CA HIS A 27 0.67 -2.04 2.49
C HIS A 27 -0.67 -2.28 1.80
N TRP A 28 -1.10 -3.53 1.83
CA TRP A 28 -2.42 -3.92 1.37
C TRP A 28 -3.44 -3.71 2.48
N CYS A 29 -4.41 -2.83 2.26
CA CYS A 29 -5.40 -2.48 3.27
C CYS A 29 -6.70 -3.28 3.08
N ARG A 30 -7.03 -4.11 4.07
CA ARG A 30 -8.28 -4.89 4.07
C ARG A 30 -9.53 -4.04 4.32
N ASP A 31 -9.39 -2.90 4.98
CA ASP A 31 -10.49 -1.96 5.23
C ASP A 31 -10.96 -1.30 3.93
N TRP A 32 -10.02 -1.08 3.00
CA TRP A 32 -10.25 -0.55 1.66
C TRP A 32 -10.37 -1.66 0.61
N ASP A 33 -11.02 -2.79 0.94
CA ASP A 33 -11.29 -3.90 0.02
C ASP A 33 -10.03 -4.52 -0.64
N GLY A 34 -8.92 -4.54 0.09
CA GLY A 34 -7.65 -5.04 -0.45
C GLY A 34 -6.94 -4.03 -1.37
N LEU A 35 -7.22 -2.74 -1.25
CA LEU A 35 -6.50 -1.68 -1.96
C LEU A 35 -5.05 -1.59 -1.49
N LEU A 36 -4.13 -1.39 -2.42
CA LEU A 36 -2.75 -1.01 -2.12
C LEU A 36 -2.71 0.45 -1.70
N VAL A 37 -2.35 0.72 -0.46
CA VAL A 37 -2.31 2.08 0.09
C VAL A 37 -0.90 2.41 0.60
N GLY A 38 -0.57 3.69 0.66
CA GLY A 38 0.76 4.14 1.08
C GLY A 38 0.83 5.59 1.54
N PRO A 39 2.03 6.06 1.90
CA PRO A 39 2.24 7.43 2.38
C PRO A 39 1.71 8.46 1.37
N GLY A 40 0.93 9.42 1.86
CA GLY A 40 0.33 10.48 1.04
C GLY A 40 -1.02 10.15 0.41
N MET A 41 -1.53 8.93 0.58
CA MET A 41 -2.91 8.57 0.20
C MET A 41 -3.89 8.86 1.35
N PHE A 42 -5.10 9.29 1.01
CA PHE A 42 -6.14 9.59 1.98
C PHE A 42 -6.59 8.34 2.74
N GLU A 43 -6.66 7.23 2.02
CA GLU A 43 -7.04 5.90 2.49
C GLU A 43 -6.14 5.43 3.63
N THR A 44 -4.85 5.78 3.57
CA THR A 44 -3.86 5.48 4.61
C THR A 44 -4.14 6.20 5.92
N CYS A 45 -4.71 7.41 5.90
CA CYS A 45 -5.06 8.15 7.12
C CYS A 45 -6.24 7.53 7.87
N ALA A 46 -7.16 6.90 7.14
CA ALA A 46 -8.36 6.30 7.70
C ALA A 46 -8.17 4.81 8.03
N CYS A 47 -7.15 4.16 7.45
CA CYS A 47 -6.94 2.74 7.66
C CYS A 47 -6.63 2.40 9.13
N GLN A 48 -7.08 1.22 9.55
CA GLN A 48 -6.76 0.65 10.86
C GLN A 48 -5.60 -0.35 10.80
N CYS A 49 -4.79 -0.31 9.74
CA CYS A 49 -3.67 -1.22 9.57
C CYS A 49 -2.60 -0.98 10.65
N GLU A 50 -2.34 -1.99 11.47
CA GLU A 50 -1.28 -1.97 12.48
C GLU A 50 0.08 -1.79 11.79
N GLY A 51 0.74 -0.66 12.05
CA GLY A 51 2.07 -0.34 11.49
C GLY A 51 2.17 1.00 10.77
N VAL A 52 1.03 1.61 10.38
CA VAL A 52 1.03 2.88 9.62
C VAL A 52 0.47 4.07 10.41
N ARG A 53 -0.09 3.82 11.60
CA ARG A 53 -0.34 4.87 12.59
C ARG A 53 0.96 5.21 13.33
N LYS A 54 1.52 6.38 13.04
CA LYS A 54 2.45 7.07 13.94
C LYS A 54 1.81 8.36 14.42
#